data_AF-A0A364N9B5-F1
#
_entry.id   AF-A0A364N9B5-F1
#
_cell.length_a   1.000
_cell.length_b   1.000
_cell.length_c   1.000
_cell.angle_alpha   90.00
_cell.angle_beta   90.00
_cell.angle_gamma   90.00
#
_symmetry.space_group_name_H-M   'P 1'
#
loop_
_entity.id
_entity.type
_entity.pdbx_description
1 polymer ?
#
loop_
_entity_poly.entity_id
_entity_poly.type
_entity_poly.pdbx_seq_one_letter_code
_entity_poly.pdbx_strand_id
1 'polypeptide(L)'
;MATREPTCQFAATARECELIRAMRAVEKSIAPIQQTRLYQTLELSVKDEGSDSLGSCVISPEDIMMEFLRAGIGFYQEMMKDHVQQFERSTQVDEGVHIHDHDSVSGPQSREVPEDLAGQEDEERTMSWDTIKESIIPSSVKEITFTLDDDHSMLHKEELQSRFPGVIITMPSEVTQKEQIAKNHELEKPIGVKRVAEPNSASSHKADPIKHMQDLADYVSEPPGEGEFSYKCPLVESWGILAFQIKLEIAHARAIQNHHGKVTDGNACSHCRLQCDLPTTGKDRRPSVPTAPAALRVDTNSPVPPSITSSANAIPRSLASRMTIPDGYRLGGREVTSGTPGGAIQTRTPASANPNGSIVDYANELGIVTPFKTSRVIYFMYDLLRIQRKVAPYGEHNITLQQYYKNLVTLYVLTYKRKEYNLAYIVLLRFQSTNYKKIDELPSEATAVRAFEHLPTTSPVNRWITILYSFLWGNESLGSYDEFMNTHPELRENIPAFTKMHYEVSLIRDSHTPGRDAAVLRRWCNVHNHSAGRPEDKEICESSIMDIQLTLEEADRQEDERELEHTRDVYFNFHGREERE
;
A
#
# COMPACT_ATOMS: atom_id res chain seq x y z
N MET A 1 21.27 -21.24 -25.62
CA MET A 1 21.08 -21.31 -24.16
C MET A 1 21.79 -20.11 -23.57
N ALA A 2 21.06 -19.10 -23.09
CA ALA A 2 21.66 -17.94 -22.43
C ALA A 2 22.02 -18.33 -21.00
N THR A 3 23.30 -18.23 -20.65
CA THR A 3 23.78 -18.41 -19.28
C THR A 3 23.38 -17.18 -18.47
N ARG A 4 22.55 -17.35 -17.43
CA ARG A 4 22.19 -16.28 -16.49
C ARG A 4 23.45 -15.83 -15.74
N GLU A 5 23.66 -14.52 -15.66
CA GLU A 5 24.75 -13.94 -14.87
C GLU A 5 24.49 -14.14 -13.37
N PRO A 6 25.52 -14.50 -12.58
CA PRO A 6 25.39 -14.70 -11.14
C PRO A 6 25.11 -13.36 -10.43
N THR A 7 24.02 -13.30 -9.66
CA THR A 7 23.66 -12.16 -8.81
C THR A 7 24.35 -12.24 -7.45
N CYS A 8 25.06 -11.19 -7.04
CA CYS A 8 25.64 -11.07 -5.70
C CYS A 8 24.64 -10.46 -4.70
N GLN A 9 24.48 -11.07 -3.52
CA GLN A 9 23.60 -10.65 -2.44
C GLN A 9 24.40 -10.42 -1.14
N PHE A 10 24.26 -9.24 -0.53
CA PHE A 10 24.90 -8.94 0.75
C PHE A 10 24.22 -9.68 1.92
N ALA A 11 25.04 -10.09 2.90
CA ALA A 11 24.59 -10.52 4.22
C ALA A 11 25.12 -9.51 5.25
N ALA A 12 24.39 -8.39 5.40
CA ALA A 12 24.67 -7.44 6.47
C ALA A 12 24.56 -8.18 7.80
N THR A 13 25.60 -8.10 8.62
CA THR A 13 25.52 -8.53 10.00
C THR A 13 24.45 -7.70 10.71
N ALA A 14 23.82 -8.29 11.72
CA ALA A 14 22.82 -7.59 12.54
C ALA A 14 23.35 -6.24 13.07
N ARG A 15 24.67 -6.17 13.30
CA ARG A 15 25.38 -5.00 13.83
C ARG A 15 25.54 -3.87 12.82
N GLU A 16 25.84 -4.18 11.55
CA GLU A 16 25.86 -3.18 10.46
C GLU A 16 24.46 -2.58 10.25
N CYS A 17 23.42 -3.42 10.32
CA CYS A 17 22.04 -2.95 10.25
C CYS A 17 21.67 -2.03 11.42
N GLU A 18 22.15 -2.34 12.62
CA GLU A 18 21.91 -1.51 13.82
C GLU A 18 22.61 -0.15 13.71
N LEU A 19 23.84 -0.10 13.20
CA LEU A 19 24.57 1.13 12.95
C LEU A 19 23.87 2.02 11.91
N ILE A 20 23.43 1.45 10.78
CA ILE A 20 22.68 2.20 9.74
C ILE A 20 21.38 2.77 10.31
N ARG A 21 20.69 2.02 11.18
CA ARG A 21 19.49 2.53 11.87
C ARG A 21 19.82 3.68 12.82
N ALA A 22 20.91 3.58 13.58
CA ALA A 22 21.35 4.64 14.48
C ALA A 22 21.67 5.93 13.70
N MET A 23 22.38 5.82 12.57
CA MET A 23 22.67 6.96 11.70
C MET A 23 21.39 7.64 11.18
N ARG A 24 20.42 6.85 10.69
CA ARG A 24 19.11 7.37 10.23
C ARG A 24 18.28 7.98 11.36
N ALA A 25 18.40 7.47 12.58
CA ALA A 25 17.70 8.02 13.75
C ALA A 25 18.27 9.38 14.16
N VAL A 26 19.60 9.51 14.14
CA VAL A 26 20.28 10.79 14.36
C VAL A 26 19.89 11.80 13.29
N GLU A 27 19.89 11.41 12.02
CA GLU A 27 19.47 12.27 10.90
C GLU A 27 18.04 12.81 11.07
N LYS A 28 17.08 11.95 11.43
CA LYS A 28 15.68 12.36 11.71
C LYS A 28 15.53 13.29 12.91
N SER A 29 16.48 13.26 13.85
CA SER A 29 16.47 14.12 15.03
C SER A 29 16.97 15.55 14.74
N ILE A 30 17.63 15.75 13.59
CA ILE A 30 18.09 17.07 13.13
C ILE A 30 16.91 17.74 12.41
N ALA A 31 16.27 18.73 13.05
CA ALA A 31 15.07 19.37 12.52
C ALA A 31 15.32 20.12 11.18
N PRO A 32 14.36 20.12 10.23
CA PRO A 32 14.53 20.74 8.90
C PRO A 32 14.88 22.24 8.91
N ILE A 33 14.54 22.94 10.01
CA ILE A 33 14.74 24.39 10.16
C ILE A 33 16.24 24.76 10.32
N GLN A 34 17.12 23.80 10.65
CA GLN A 34 18.57 24.05 10.78
C GLN A 34 19.39 23.63 9.55
N GLN A 35 18.81 22.92 8.59
CA GLN A 35 19.55 22.40 7.42
C GLN A 35 20.06 23.51 6.50
N THR A 36 19.32 24.62 6.31
CA THR A 36 19.75 25.72 5.42
C THR A 36 21.00 26.46 5.89
N ARG A 37 21.34 26.39 7.18
CA ARG A 37 22.60 26.96 7.72
C ARG A 37 23.77 25.99 7.64
N LEU A 38 23.51 24.69 7.64
CA LEU A 38 24.54 23.65 7.58
C LEU A 38 25.09 23.45 6.17
N TYR A 39 24.44 23.92 5.11
CA TYR A 39 24.95 23.86 3.73
C TYR A 39 25.76 25.11 3.30
N GLN A 40 26.05 26.01 4.23
CA GLN A 40 26.87 27.18 3.93
C GLN A 40 28.33 26.85 4.23
N THR A 41 29.21 27.04 3.24
CA THR A 41 30.65 27.01 3.45
C THR A 41 31.02 28.09 4.49
N LEU A 42 31.63 27.68 5.60
CA LEU A 42 31.96 28.58 6.70
C LEU A 42 33.41 29.06 6.54
N GLU A 43 33.61 30.36 6.31
CA GLU A 43 34.95 30.95 6.36
C GLU A 43 35.25 31.42 7.79
N LEU A 44 36.19 30.74 8.44
CA LEU A 44 36.69 31.07 9.77
C LEU A 44 38.00 31.80 9.63
N SER A 45 38.01 33.11 9.89
CA SER A 45 39.23 33.89 10.02
C SER A 45 39.58 34.08 11.49
N VAL A 46 40.80 33.75 11.89
CA VAL A 46 41.32 34.00 13.24
C VAL A 46 42.23 35.22 13.18
N LYS A 47 42.00 36.16 14.10
CA LYS A 47 42.85 37.34 14.30
C LYS A 47 43.39 37.33 15.73
N ASP A 48 44.60 37.86 15.92
CA ASP A 48 45.17 38.03 17.25
C ASP A 48 44.58 39.25 17.99
N GLU A 49 45.04 39.49 19.22
CA GLU A 49 44.61 40.64 20.03
C GLU A 49 45.00 41.99 19.40
N GLY A 50 45.99 42.01 18.50
CA GLY A 50 46.39 43.16 17.69
C GLY A 50 45.53 43.37 16.44
N SER A 51 44.53 42.50 16.20
CA SER A 51 43.73 42.41 14.98
C SER A 51 44.50 41.94 13.73
N ASP A 52 45.73 41.44 13.89
CA ASP A 52 46.48 40.87 12.78
C ASP A 52 45.92 39.48 12.43
N SER A 53 45.71 39.24 11.14
CA SER A 53 45.12 38.00 10.65
C SER A 53 46.11 36.84 10.79
N LEU A 54 45.80 35.89 11.68
CA LEU A 54 46.57 34.66 11.88
C LEU A 54 46.27 33.62 10.80
N GLY A 55 45.17 33.76 10.08
CA GLY A 55 44.81 32.95 8.92
C GLY A 55 43.29 32.82 8.76
N SER A 56 42.84 32.37 7.59
CA SER A 56 41.46 31.91 7.42
C SER A 56 41.44 30.47 6.91
N CYS A 57 40.45 29.71 7.36
CA CYS A 57 40.13 28.42 6.78
C CYS A 57 38.67 28.41 6.33
N VAL A 58 38.44 27.72 5.21
CA VAL A 58 37.12 27.53 4.63
C VAL A 58 36.71 26.11 4.98
N ILE A 59 35.68 25.96 5.82
CA ILE A 59 35.18 24.65 6.24
C ILE A 59 33.94 24.31 5.41
N SER A 60 34.06 23.26 4.59
CA SER A 60 32.91 22.74 3.84
C SER A 60 32.05 21.85 4.75
N PRO A 61 30.72 21.92 4.64
CA PRO A 61 29.81 21.00 5.31
C PRO A 61 30.08 19.53 5.02
N GLU A 62 30.51 19.21 3.80
CA GLU A 62 30.93 17.87 3.41
C GLU A 62 32.13 17.41 4.23
N ASP A 63 33.13 18.27 4.45
CA ASP A 63 34.31 17.93 5.24
C ASP A 63 33.94 17.69 6.70
N ILE A 64 33.05 18.51 7.27
CA ILE A 64 32.54 18.31 8.64
C ILE A 64 31.80 16.97 8.74
N MET A 65 30.91 16.68 7.80
CA MET A 65 30.16 15.42 7.77
C MET A 65 31.08 14.21 7.62
N MET A 66 32.11 14.32 6.78
CA MET A 66 33.12 13.27 6.60
C MET A 66 33.97 13.08 7.86
N GLU A 67 34.34 14.15 8.57
CA GLU A 67 35.03 14.05 9.86
C GLU A 67 34.15 13.44 10.94
N PHE A 68 32.85 13.77 11.00
CA PHE A 68 31.91 13.08 11.91
C PHE A 68 31.75 11.61 11.56
N LEU A 69 31.72 11.26 10.28
CA LEU A 69 31.67 9.87 9.81
C LEU A 69 32.96 9.13 10.21
N ARG A 70 34.13 9.71 9.97
CA ARG A 70 35.44 9.17 10.36
C ARG A 70 35.55 8.99 11.88
N ALA A 71 35.10 9.97 12.66
CA ALA A 71 35.03 9.89 14.11
C ALA A 71 34.08 8.76 14.56
N GLY A 72 32.89 8.65 13.94
CA GLY A 72 31.94 7.58 14.19
C GLY A 72 32.52 6.19 13.90
N ILE A 73 33.26 6.05 12.80
CA ILE A 73 34.01 4.83 12.46
C ILE A 73 35.09 4.54 13.51
N GLY A 74 35.84 5.56 13.95
CA GLY A 74 36.85 5.42 15.00
C GLY A 74 36.27 4.99 16.35
N PHE A 75 35.15 5.58 16.78
CA PHE A 75 34.45 5.17 18.01
C PHE A 75 33.91 3.75 17.91
N TYR A 76 33.36 3.37 16.75
CA TYR A 76 32.91 2.00 16.51
C TYR A 76 34.09 1.02 16.58
N GLN A 77 35.23 1.32 15.93
CA GLN A 77 36.43 0.49 16.00
C GLN A 77 36.92 0.31 17.45
N GLU A 78 36.93 1.37 18.25
CA GLU A 78 37.36 1.29 19.66
C GLU A 78 36.41 0.43 20.50
N MET A 79 35.09 0.63 20.36
CA MET A 79 34.08 -0.21 21.02
C MET A 79 34.18 -1.69 20.63
N MET A 80 34.69 -1.99 19.43
CA MET A 80 34.86 -3.37 18.96
C MET A 80 36.11 -4.05 19.54
N LYS A 81 37.15 -3.31 19.96
CA LYS A 81 38.37 -3.89 20.52
C LYS A 81 38.12 -4.63 21.83
N ASP A 82 37.24 -4.11 22.68
CA ASP A 82 36.93 -4.70 23.99
C ASP A 82 36.14 -6.02 23.87
N HIS A 83 35.28 -6.14 22.86
CA HIS A 83 34.47 -7.34 22.64
C HIS A 83 35.25 -8.50 22.02
N VAL A 84 36.28 -8.23 21.22
CA VAL A 84 37.16 -9.27 20.67
C VAL A 84 38.00 -9.92 21.77
N GLN A 85 38.49 -9.13 22.74
CA GLN A 85 39.21 -9.68 23.90
C GLN A 85 38.31 -10.50 24.86
N GLN A 86 37.03 -10.14 24.95
CA GLN A 86 36.06 -10.87 25.78
C GLN A 86 35.69 -12.24 25.18
N PHE A 87 35.65 -12.35 23.85
CA PHE A 87 35.35 -13.60 23.15
C PHE A 87 36.50 -14.60 23.24
N GLU A 88 37.76 -14.14 23.22
CA GLU A 88 38.94 -15.02 23.37
C GLU A 88 39.09 -15.56 24.80
N ARG A 89 38.62 -14.83 25.82
CA ARG A 89 38.62 -15.31 27.22
C ARG A 89 37.49 -16.28 27.55
N SER A 90 36.40 -16.31 26.78
CA SER A 90 35.23 -17.14 27.10
C SER A 90 35.32 -18.60 26.60
N THR A 91 36.42 -18.98 25.95
CA THR A 91 36.61 -20.34 25.39
C THR A 91 37.37 -21.31 26.30
N GLN A 92 37.57 -20.99 27.58
CA GLN A 92 38.16 -21.93 28.55
C GLN A 92 37.22 -22.21 29.72
N VAL A 93 36.75 -23.46 29.75
CA VAL A 93 36.30 -24.26 30.89
C VAL A 93 34.95 -23.84 31.49
N ASP A 94 33.90 -24.66 31.34
CA ASP A 94 33.55 -25.63 32.39
C ASP A 94 32.42 -26.60 31.96
N GLU A 95 32.65 -27.89 32.19
CA GLU A 95 31.67 -28.96 32.14
C GLU A 95 30.89 -28.97 33.47
N GLY A 96 29.56 -29.07 33.46
CA GLY A 96 28.86 -29.30 34.73
C GLY A 96 27.33 -29.19 34.69
N VAL A 97 26.68 -30.30 34.37
CA VAL A 97 25.49 -30.88 35.04
C VAL A 97 24.64 -29.95 35.93
N HIS A 98 23.36 -29.76 35.61
CA HIS A 98 22.28 -30.11 36.55
C HIS A 98 20.88 -30.20 35.92
N ILE A 99 20.18 -31.24 36.35
CA ILE A 99 18.79 -31.65 36.09
C ILE A 99 17.85 -30.89 37.05
N HIS A 100 16.66 -30.46 36.60
CA HIS A 100 15.31 -30.73 37.18
C HIS A 100 14.26 -29.61 37.00
N ASP A 101 13.06 -30.10 36.68
CA ASP A 101 11.73 -29.77 37.24
C ASP A 101 10.86 -28.59 36.74
N HIS A 102 9.71 -29.03 36.20
CA HIS A 102 8.32 -28.68 36.51
C HIS A 102 7.94 -27.20 36.70
N ASP A 103 6.95 -26.71 35.94
CA ASP A 103 5.57 -26.73 36.47
C ASP A 103 4.47 -26.49 35.42
N SER A 104 3.40 -27.27 35.57
CA SER A 104 2.13 -27.18 34.87
C SER A 104 1.14 -26.36 35.69
N VAL A 105 0.40 -25.42 35.08
CA VAL A 105 -0.78 -24.81 35.71
C VAL A 105 -1.93 -24.80 34.71
N SER A 106 -2.94 -25.62 35.01
CA SER A 106 -4.26 -25.62 34.40
C SER A 106 -5.24 -24.85 35.30
N GLY A 107 -6.21 -24.17 34.70
CA GLY A 107 -7.41 -23.69 35.39
C GLY A 107 -8.49 -23.25 34.42
N PRO A 108 -9.67 -23.90 34.39
CA PRO A 108 -10.83 -23.39 33.66
C PRO A 108 -11.72 -22.54 34.59
N GLN A 109 -12.12 -21.36 34.14
CA GLN A 109 -13.19 -20.57 34.75
C GLN A 109 -14.48 -20.71 33.93
N SER A 110 -15.46 -21.39 34.53
CA SER A 110 -16.85 -21.43 34.09
C SER A 110 -17.50 -20.07 34.34
N ARG A 111 -18.14 -19.49 33.31
CA ARG A 111 -18.95 -18.28 33.45
C ARG A 111 -20.40 -18.60 33.09
N GLU A 112 -21.25 -18.51 34.09
CA GLU A 112 -22.70 -18.65 34.02
C GLU A 112 -23.30 -17.51 33.19
N VAL A 113 -24.21 -17.89 32.29
CA VAL A 113 -25.02 -17.00 31.44
C VAL A 113 -26.40 -16.88 32.09
N PRO A 114 -26.96 -15.66 32.30
CA PRO A 114 -28.34 -15.52 32.73
C PRO A 114 -29.31 -15.69 31.54
N GLU A 115 -30.20 -16.67 31.70
CA GLU A 115 -31.47 -16.79 31.00
C GLU A 115 -32.40 -15.63 31.39
N ASP A 116 -32.92 -14.91 30.41
CA ASP A 116 -34.27 -14.33 30.41
C ASP A 116 -34.40 -13.35 29.24
N LEU A 117 -35.00 -13.78 28.12
CA LEU A 117 -35.86 -12.95 27.26
C LEU A 117 -36.65 -13.87 26.32
N ALA A 118 -37.85 -14.22 26.76
CA ALA A 118 -38.87 -14.86 25.95
C ALA A 118 -39.58 -13.84 25.05
N GLY A 119 -39.86 -14.25 23.81
CA GLY A 119 -41.03 -13.77 23.08
C GLY A 119 -40.79 -12.96 21.80
N GLN A 120 -40.42 -13.63 20.72
CA GLN A 120 -41.00 -13.41 19.38
C GLN A 120 -40.59 -14.57 18.46
N GLU A 121 -41.45 -15.58 18.38
CA GLU A 121 -41.35 -16.65 17.40
C GLU A 121 -41.81 -16.07 16.05
N ASP A 122 -40.85 -15.58 15.25
CA ASP A 122 -41.03 -15.54 13.81
C ASP A 122 -41.15 -16.99 13.33
N GLU A 123 -42.33 -17.38 12.86
CA GLU A 123 -42.55 -18.65 12.16
C GLU A 123 -41.73 -18.62 10.87
N GLU A 124 -40.42 -18.90 10.98
CA GLU A 124 -39.58 -19.31 9.87
C GLU A 124 -40.23 -20.55 9.28
N ARG A 125 -40.93 -20.37 8.16
CA ARG A 125 -41.41 -21.45 7.32
C ARG A 125 -40.20 -22.27 6.89
N THR A 126 -39.93 -23.33 7.66
CA THR A 126 -38.92 -24.32 7.35
C THR A 126 -39.39 -25.07 6.11
N MET A 127 -38.93 -24.58 4.95
CA MET A 127 -39.18 -25.22 3.67
C MET A 127 -38.40 -26.54 3.65
N SER A 128 -39.07 -27.65 3.31
CA SER A 128 -38.43 -28.97 3.27
C SER A 128 -37.39 -29.04 2.15
N TRP A 129 -36.36 -29.89 2.32
CA TRP A 129 -35.32 -30.09 1.32
C TRP A 129 -35.86 -30.53 -0.05
N ASP A 130 -36.89 -31.39 -0.06
CA ASP A 130 -37.53 -31.82 -1.31
C ASP A 130 -38.14 -30.63 -2.07
N THR A 131 -38.76 -29.69 -1.34
CA THR A 131 -39.30 -28.46 -1.94
C THR A 131 -38.20 -27.57 -2.49
N ILE A 132 -37.06 -27.45 -1.79
CA ILE A 132 -35.89 -26.71 -2.25
C ILE A 132 -35.31 -27.37 -3.52
N LYS A 133 -35.19 -28.69 -3.52
CA LYS A 133 -34.66 -29.46 -4.65
C LYS A 133 -35.50 -29.33 -5.91
N GLU A 134 -36.83 -29.34 -5.78
CA GLU A 134 -37.73 -29.17 -6.92
C GLU A 134 -37.83 -27.73 -7.41
N SER A 135 -37.80 -26.75 -6.50
CA SER A 135 -38.04 -25.35 -6.82
C SER A 135 -36.79 -24.53 -7.19
N ILE A 136 -35.63 -24.87 -6.63
CA ILE A 136 -34.41 -24.08 -6.75
C ILE A 136 -33.36 -24.76 -7.64
N ILE A 137 -33.24 -26.09 -7.57
CA ILE A 137 -32.15 -26.81 -8.24
C ILE A 137 -32.59 -27.18 -9.67
N PRO A 138 -31.91 -26.68 -10.71
CA PRO A 138 -32.25 -27.02 -12.10
C PRO A 138 -32.09 -28.52 -12.37
N SER A 139 -32.98 -29.10 -13.17
CA SER A 139 -32.95 -30.53 -13.53
C SER A 139 -31.69 -30.97 -14.28
N SER A 140 -30.86 -30.04 -14.75
CA SER A 140 -29.55 -30.32 -15.35
C SER A 140 -28.45 -30.65 -14.33
N VAL A 141 -28.67 -30.37 -13.04
CA VAL A 141 -27.73 -30.71 -11.96
C VAL A 141 -27.84 -32.19 -11.65
N LYS A 142 -26.78 -32.94 -11.95
CA LYS A 142 -26.74 -34.41 -11.76
C LYS A 142 -26.37 -34.81 -10.33
N GLU A 143 -25.59 -33.99 -9.64
CA GLU A 143 -24.98 -34.32 -8.35
C GLU A 143 -24.71 -33.04 -7.55
N ILE A 144 -24.85 -33.13 -6.23
CA ILE A 144 -24.57 -32.04 -5.28
C ILE A 144 -23.68 -32.63 -4.19
N THR A 145 -22.56 -31.95 -3.91
CA THR A 145 -21.57 -32.41 -2.93
C THR A 145 -21.32 -31.33 -1.88
N PHE A 146 -21.37 -31.70 -0.61
CA PHE A 146 -20.98 -30.87 0.54
C PHE A 146 -19.62 -31.34 1.06
N THR A 147 -18.72 -30.40 1.32
CA THR A 147 -17.42 -30.66 1.93
C THR A 147 -17.41 -30.13 3.35
N LEU A 148 -17.12 -30.99 4.33
CA LEU A 148 -17.05 -30.62 5.75
C LEU A 148 -15.60 -30.54 6.19
N ASP A 149 -15.23 -29.48 6.92
CA ASP A 149 -13.88 -29.37 7.49
C ASP A 149 -13.63 -30.48 8.54
N ASP A 150 -12.38 -30.94 8.64
CA ASP A 150 -11.96 -32.13 9.43
C ASP A 150 -12.24 -32.01 10.95
N ASP A 151 -12.63 -30.83 11.44
CA ASP A 151 -12.93 -30.56 12.86
C ASP A 151 -14.34 -31.01 13.31
N HIS A 152 -15.17 -31.54 12.40
CA HIS A 152 -16.51 -32.00 12.74
C HIS A 152 -16.58 -33.51 13.02
N SER A 153 -17.21 -33.85 14.16
CA SER A 153 -17.52 -35.22 14.58
C SER A 153 -18.35 -35.96 13.52
N MET A 154 -18.05 -37.25 13.30
CA MET A 154 -18.81 -38.21 12.46
C MET A 154 -20.34 -38.11 12.63
N LEU A 155 -20.82 -37.71 13.81
CA LEU A 155 -22.24 -37.51 14.10
C LEU A 155 -22.90 -36.44 13.22
N HIS A 156 -22.18 -35.39 12.83
CA HIS A 156 -22.72 -34.35 11.94
C HIS A 156 -22.90 -34.83 10.50
N LYS A 157 -22.07 -35.78 10.04
CA LYS A 157 -22.20 -36.37 8.70
C LYS A 157 -23.52 -37.13 8.58
N GLU A 158 -23.86 -37.94 9.59
CA GLU A 158 -25.12 -38.70 9.62
C GLU A 158 -26.35 -37.78 9.70
N GLU A 159 -26.29 -36.73 10.52
CA GLU A 159 -27.37 -35.75 10.61
C GLU A 159 -27.60 -35.02 9.28
N LEU A 160 -26.53 -34.52 8.66
CA LEU A 160 -26.62 -33.83 7.37
C LEU A 160 -27.09 -34.77 6.27
N GLN A 161 -26.66 -36.03 6.28
CA GLN A 161 -27.09 -37.02 5.31
C GLN A 161 -28.57 -37.39 5.48
N SER A 162 -29.08 -37.38 6.72
CA SER A 162 -30.51 -37.53 7.02
C SER A 162 -31.33 -36.31 6.57
N ARG A 163 -30.79 -35.09 6.77
CA ARG A 163 -31.46 -33.82 6.39
C ARG A 163 -31.47 -33.56 4.88
N PHE A 164 -30.45 -34.03 4.17
CA PHE A 164 -30.23 -33.75 2.74
C PHE A 164 -30.09 -35.04 1.92
N PRO A 165 -31.18 -35.83 1.76
CA PRO A 165 -31.12 -37.08 1.01
C PRO A 165 -30.68 -36.85 -0.44
N GLY A 166 -29.67 -37.62 -0.86
CA GLY A 166 -29.09 -37.58 -2.20
C GLY A 166 -27.96 -36.55 -2.41
N VAL A 167 -27.56 -35.80 -1.37
CA VAL A 167 -26.34 -34.98 -1.39
C VAL A 167 -25.15 -35.83 -0.93
N ILE A 168 -24.04 -35.76 -1.65
CA ILE A 168 -22.81 -36.46 -1.27
C ILE A 168 -22.06 -35.62 -0.24
N ILE A 169 -21.73 -36.18 0.91
CA ILE A 169 -20.97 -35.47 1.95
C ILE A 169 -19.56 -36.05 2.00
N THR A 170 -18.57 -35.26 1.60
CA THR A 170 -17.15 -35.64 1.56
C THR A 170 -16.35 -34.92 2.63
N MET A 171 -15.38 -35.60 3.25
CA MET A 171 -14.38 -34.95 4.11
C MET A 171 -13.06 -34.73 3.35
N PRO A 172 -12.32 -33.64 3.60
CA PRO A 172 -11.03 -33.34 2.95
C PRO A 172 -10.05 -34.50 2.98
N SER A 173 -10.02 -35.24 4.10
CA SER A 173 -9.23 -36.45 4.29
C SER A 173 -9.57 -37.58 3.28
N GLU A 174 -10.85 -37.74 2.90
CA GLU A 174 -11.28 -38.73 1.89
C GLU A 174 -10.93 -38.30 0.46
N VAL A 175 -11.00 -37.00 0.16
CA VAL A 175 -10.66 -36.43 -1.15
C VAL A 175 -9.16 -36.57 -1.41
N THR A 176 -8.34 -36.27 -0.41
CA THR A 176 -6.89 -36.37 -0.47
C THR A 176 -6.45 -37.82 -0.70
N GLN A 177 -7.07 -38.80 -0.04
CA GLN A 177 -6.76 -40.21 -0.27
C GLN A 177 -7.12 -40.67 -1.69
N LYS A 178 -8.26 -40.24 -2.24
CA LYS A 178 -8.65 -40.59 -3.62
C LYS A 178 -7.70 -39.98 -4.66
N GLU A 179 -7.28 -38.72 -4.49
CA GLU A 179 -6.28 -38.11 -5.38
C GLU A 179 -4.91 -38.77 -5.27
N GLN A 180 -4.51 -39.19 -4.07
CA GLN A 180 -3.21 -39.81 -3.84
C GLN A 180 -3.17 -41.23 -4.41
N ILE A 181 -4.28 -41.98 -4.36
CA ILE A 181 -4.43 -43.27 -5.04
C ILE A 181 -4.41 -43.10 -6.56
N ALA A 182 -5.04 -42.05 -7.10
CA ALA A 182 -5.02 -41.74 -8.53
C ALA A 182 -3.60 -41.37 -9.01
N LYS A 183 -2.87 -40.54 -8.27
CA LYS A 183 -1.49 -40.14 -8.58
C LYS A 183 -0.49 -41.30 -8.49
N ASN A 184 -0.70 -42.22 -7.55
CA ASN A 184 0.16 -43.40 -7.41
C ASN A 184 -0.04 -44.41 -8.56
N HIS A 185 -1.18 -44.38 -9.24
CA HIS A 185 -1.44 -45.25 -10.40
C HIS A 185 -0.82 -44.75 -11.72
N GLU A 186 -0.41 -43.47 -11.80
CA GLU A 186 0.19 -42.89 -13.02
C GLU A 186 1.73 -42.92 -13.07
N LEU A 187 2.42 -43.33 -11.99
CA LEU A 187 3.87 -43.18 -11.83
C LEU A 187 4.73 -44.45 -12.04
N GLU A 188 4.20 -45.52 -12.62
CA GLU A 188 5.04 -46.65 -13.09
C GLU A 188 5.47 -46.46 -14.55
N LYS A 189 6.63 -45.82 -14.75
CA LYS A 189 7.45 -45.94 -15.98
C LYS A 189 8.91 -46.21 -15.64
N PRO A 190 9.64 -46.97 -16.49
CA PRO A 190 10.81 -47.73 -16.07
C PRO A 190 12.08 -46.89 -15.95
N ILE A 191 12.89 -47.32 -14.99
CA ILE A 191 14.16 -46.76 -14.55
C ILE A 191 15.24 -46.90 -15.62
N GLY A 192 15.92 -45.79 -15.94
CA GLY A 192 17.34 -45.83 -16.31
C GLY A 192 17.83 -44.75 -17.27
N VAL A 193 18.46 -43.69 -16.75
CA VAL A 193 19.65 -43.03 -17.35
C VAL A 193 20.42 -42.29 -16.24
N LYS A 194 21.69 -42.67 -16.00
CA LYS A 194 22.63 -41.92 -15.15
C LYS A 194 23.19 -40.72 -15.92
N ARG A 195 23.28 -39.54 -15.29
CA ARG A 195 24.22 -38.48 -15.70
C ARG A 195 25.13 -38.09 -14.54
N VAL A 196 26.40 -37.97 -14.88
CA VAL A 196 27.52 -37.52 -14.06
C VAL A 196 27.69 -36.01 -14.30
N ALA A 197 27.82 -35.21 -13.24
CA ALA A 197 28.36 -33.86 -13.29
C ALA A 197 29.05 -33.53 -11.96
N GLU A 198 30.28 -33.03 -12.07
CA GLU A 198 31.20 -32.63 -10.99
C GLU A 198 30.81 -31.25 -10.39
N PRO A 199 31.11 -30.98 -9.09
CA PRO A 199 30.84 -29.68 -8.49
C PRO A 199 32.07 -28.74 -8.53
N ASN A 200 31.88 -27.52 -9.04
CA ASN A 200 32.81 -26.40 -8.87
C ASN A 200 32.66 -25.80 -7.46
N SER A 201 33.74 -25.84 -6.68
CA SER A 201 33.83 -25.22 -5.36
C SER A 201 34.19 -23.72 -5.47
N ALA A 202 33.20 -22.83 -5.37
CA ALA A 202 33.45 -21.42 -5.10
C ALA A 202 33.67 -21.24 -3.58
N SER A 203 34.87 -20.84 -3.16
CA SER A 203 35.18 -20.53 -1.76
C SER A 203 34.39 -19.29 -1.32
N SER A 204 33.52 -19.43 -0.32
CA SER A 204 32.81 -18.28 0.25
C SER A 204 33.79 -17.38 1.01
N HIS A 205 34.12 -16.21 0.47
CA HIS A 205 34.80 -15.18 1.24
C HIS A 205 33.88 -14.73 2.39
N LYS A 206 34.41 -14.72 3.60
CA LYS A 206 33.73 -14.17 4.78
C LYS A 206 33.83 -12.65 4.66
N ALA A 207 32.69 -11.96 4.55
CA ALA A 207 32.66 -10.51 4.46
C ALA A 207 33.37 -9.90 5.69
N ASP A 208 34.23 -8.91 5.45
CA ASP A 208 34.89 -8.12 6.50
C ASP A 208 34.11 -6.81 6.66
N PRO A 209 33.31 -6.67 7.73
CA PRO A 209 32.47 -5.48 7.96
C PRO A 209 33.26 -4.18 8.03
N ILE A 210 34.50 -4.23 8.51
CA ILE A 210 35.34 -3.03 8.66
C ILE A 210 35.76 -2.55 7.28
N LYS A 211 36.21 -3.49 6.44
CA LYS A 211 36.57 -3.19 5.07
C LYS A 211 35.38 -2.68 4.26
N HIS A 212 34.19 -3.26 4.46
CA HIS A 212 32.96 -2.78 3.82
C HIS A 212 32.64 -1.31 4.15
N MET A 213 32.78 -0.93 5.43
CA MET A 213 32.54 0.45 5.85
C MET A 213 33.61 1.44 5.36
N GLN A 214 34.87 0.99 5.24
CA GLN A 214 35.93 1.76 4.61
C GLN A 214 35.63 1.99 3.13
N ASP A 215 35.33 0.92 2.39
CA ASP A 215 34.97 1.00 0.97
C ASP A 215 33.74 1.89 0.76
N LEU A 216 32.73 1.83 1.64
CA LEU A 216 31.57 2.71 1.60
C LEU A 216 31.95 4.19 1.76
N ALA A 217 32.80 4.52 2.75
CA ALA A 217 33.24 5.89 2.99
C ALA A 217 34.07 6.45 1.83
N ASP A 218 34.94 5.62 1.25
CA ASP A 218 35.75 5.96 0.09
C ASP A 218 34.85 6.19 -1.15
N TYR A 219 33.89 5.30 -1.40
CA TYR A 219 32.99 5.39 -2.55
C TYR A 219 31.93 6.49 -2.47
N VAL A 220 31.61 7.02 -1.28
CA VAL A 220 30.76 8.22 -1.15
C VAL A 220 31.52 9.47 -1.59
N SER A 221 32.83 9.48 -1.35
CA SER A 221 33.70 10.63 -1.58
C SER A 221 34.05 10.80 -3.06
N GLU A 222 34.13 9.69 -3.81
CA GLU A 222 34.54 9.68 -5.21
C GLU A 222 33.42 9.18 -6.13
N PRO A 223 33.22 9.78 -7.32
CA PRO A 223 32.27 9.24 -8.29
C PRO A 223 32.66 7.83 -8.76
N PRO A 224 31.69 7.03 -9.24
CA PRO A 224 32.01 5.81 -9.95
C PRO A 224 32.83 6.10 -11.21
N GLY A 225 33.76 5.21 -11.54
CA GLY A 225 34.54 5.31 -12.77
C GLY A 225 33.67 5.15 -14.02
N GLU A 226 34.09 5.71 -15.15
CA GLU A 226 33.41 5.48 -16.43
C GLU A 226 33.41 3.98 -16.78
N GLY A 227 32.23 3.37 -16.78
CA GLY A 227 32.06 1.93 -17.05
C GLY A 227 32.02 1.02 -15.82
N GLU A 228 32.10 1.57 -14.60
CA GLU A 228 31.94 0.80 -13.35
C GLU A 228 30.52 0.21 -13.25
N PHE A 229 29.52 1.01 -13.63
CA PHE A 229 28.19 0.51 -13.93
C PHE A 229 28.08 0.36 -15.45
N SER A 230 27.53 -0.75 -15.95
CA SER A 230 27.36 -1.02 -17.38
C SER A 230 26.48 0.00 -18.14
N TYR A 231 26.12 1.11 -17.49
CA TYR A 231 25.34 2.22 -18.00
C TYR A 231 26.23 3.46 -18.13
N LYS A 232 26.21 4.09 -19.30
CA LYS A 232 26.86 5.38 -19.55
C LYS A 232 26.01 6.51 -18.94
N CYS A 233 26.10 6.71 -17.64
CA CYS A 233 25.52 7.87 -16.97
C CYS A 233 26.65 8.88 -16.69
N PRO A 234 26.49 10.18 -17.01
CA PRO A 234 27.48 11.22 -16.71
C PRO A 234 27.46 11.58 -15.22
N LEU A 235 27.74 10.58 -14.37
CA LEU A 235 27.79 10.73 -12.91
C LEU A 235 29.03 11.48 -12.45
N VAL A 236 30.13 11.40 -13.22
CA VAL A 236 31.40 12.06 -12.87
C VAL A 236 31.24 13.58 -12.82
N GLU A 237 30.59 14.17 -13.82
CA GLU A 237 30.39 15.63 -13.91
C GLU A 237 29.34 16.15 -12.90
N SER A 238 28.42 15.30 -12.48
CA SER A 238 27.31 15.65 -11.58
C SER A 238 27.51 15.19 -10.14
N TRP A 239 28.60 14.49 -9.82
CA TRP A 239 28.79 13.93 -8.47
C TRP A 239 28.78 15.01 -7.40
N GLY A 240 29.48 16.13 -7.61
CA GLY A 240 29.52 17.24 -6.66
C GLY A 240 28.14 17.78 -6.29
N ILE A 241 27.18 17.77 -7.23
CA ILE A 241 25.83 18.33 -7.05
C ILE A 241 24.79 17.31 -6.56
N LEU A 242 25.11 16.01 -6.49
CA LEU A 242 24.19 15.00 -5.98
C LEU A 242 23.97 15.17 -4.47
N ALA A 243 22.71 15.01 -4.05
CA ALA A 243 22.37 14.91 -2.64
C ALA A 243 23.14 13.74 -1.98
N PHE A 244 23.61 13.95 -0.75
CA PHE A 244 24.41 12.97 -0.02
C PHE A 244 23.75 11.59 0.07
N GLN A 245 22.42 11.53 0.21
CA GLN A 245 21.67 10.28 0.25
C GLN A 245 21.85 9.45 -1.04
N ILE A 246 21.84 10.10 -2.21
CA ILE A 246 22.03 9.43 -3.50
C ILE A 246 23.49 8.95 -3.62
N LYS A 247 24.46 9.76 -3.17
CA LYS A 247 25.89 9.35 -3.11
C LYS A 247 26.07 8.12 -2.23
N LEU A 248 25.42 8.07 -1.07
CA LEU A 248 25.46 6.95 -0.13
C LEU A 248 24.86 5.66 -0.71
N GLU A 249 23.75 5.76 -1.44
CA GLU A 249 23.13 4.62 -2.11
C GLU A 249 24.02 4.05 -3.22
N ILE A 250 24.60 4.92 -4.04
CA ILE A 250 25.53 4.52 -5.11
C ILE A 250 26.80 3.91 -4.50
N ALA A 251 27.38 4.53 -3.48
CA ALA A 251 28.55 4.01 -2.78
C ALA A 251 28.30 2.64 -2.14
N HIS A 252 27.12 2.44 -1.57
CA HIS A 252 26.73 1.16 -1.01
C HIS A 252 26.60 0.09 -2.09
N ALA A 253 26.03 0.41 -3.26
CA ALA A 253 25.99 -0.50 -4.39
C ALA A 253 27.40 -0.89 -4.88
N ARG A 254 28.34 0.07 -4.94
CA ARG A 254 29.75 -0.17 -5.30
C ARG A 254 30.44 -1.10 -4.30
N ALA A 255 30.24 -0.86 -3.00
CA ALA A 255 30.78 -1.70 -1.94
C ALA A 255 30.23 -3.14 -2.03
N ILE A 256 28.97 -3.33 -2.40
CA ILE A 256 28.41 -4.67 -2.60
C ILE A 256 29.04 -5.39 -3.80
N GLN A 257 29.25 -4.67 -4.91
CA GLN A 257 29.83 -5.23 -6.15
C GLN A 257 31.31 -5.63 -5.96
N ASN A 258 32.08 -4.87 -5.19
CA ASN A 258 33.51 -5.13 -4.93
C ASN A 258 33.75 -6.09 -3.74
N HIS A 259 33.14 -7.29 -3.79
CA HIS A 259 33.47 -8.47 -2.95
C HIS A 259 32.83 -8.58 -1.56
N HIS A 260 31.81 -7.78 -1.23
CA HIS A 260 31.11 -7.93 0.05
C HIS A 260 29.82 -8.77 -0.05
N GLY A 261 29.30 -9.03 -1.25
CA GLY A 261 28.14 -9.90 -1.48
C GLY A 261 28.46 -11.39 -1.72
N LYS A 262 27.59 -12.30 -1.28
CA LYS A 262 27.56 -13.72 -1.67
C LYS A 262 26.76 -13.92 -2.95
N VAL A 263 27.26 -14.68 -3.92
CA VAL A 263 26.47 -15.06 -5.10
C VAL A 263 25.24 -15.89 -4.67
N THR A 264 24.04 -15.51 -5.10
CA THR A 264 22.78 -16.23 -4.86
C THR A 264 21.92 -16.27 -6.12
N ASP A 265 21.26 -17.41 -6.35
CA ASP A 265 20.38 -17.66 -7.51
C ASP A 265 18.96 -17.04 -7.35
N GLY A 266 18.86 -15.75 -7.03
CA GLY A 266 17.57 -15.11 -6.74
C GLY A 266 17.47 -13.63 -7.12
N ASN A 267 16.26 -13.19 -7.49
CA ASN A 267 15.98 -11.85 -8.03
C ASN A 267 15.89 -10.73 -6.96
N ALA A 268 16.10 -11.02 -5.67
CA ALA A 268 16.02 -10.02 -4.58
C ALA A 268 16.66 -10.50 -3.27
N CYS A 269 17.02 -9.55 -2.39
CA CYS A 269 17.59 -9.80 -1.06
C CYS A 269 16.64 -10.59 -0.14
N SER A 270 17.07 -11.76 0.34
CA SER A 270 16.33 -12.63 1.27
C SER A 270 16.11 -12.03 2.66
N HIS A 271 17.00 -11.16 3.16
CA HIS A 271 16.85 -10.54 4.49
C HIS A 271 15.79 -9.42 4.51
N CYS A 272 15.67 -8.66 3.43
CA CYS A 272 14.60 -7.67 3.26
C CYS A 272 13.21 -8.34 3.15
N ARG A 273 13.17 -9.64 2.81
CA ARG A 273 11.94 -10.41 2.61
C ARG A 273 11.40 -11.09 3.87
N LEU A 274 12.25 -11.35 4.89
CA LEU A 274 11.92 -12.26 6.00
C LEU A 274 11.76 -11.62 7.40
N GLN A 275 12.01 -10.32 7.59
CA GLN A 275 12.00 -9.72 8.95
C GLN A 275 11.13 -8.45 9.11
N CYS A 276 10.00 -8.39 8.40
CA CYS A 276 8.96 -7.40 8.70
C CYS A 276 8.00 -7.81 9.84
N ASP A 277 8.27 -8.91 10.56
CA ASP A 277 7.40 -9.39 11.66
C ASP A 277 8.08 -9.32 13.05
N LEU A 278 7.38 -8.67 13.99
CA LEU A 278 7.47 -8.63 15.49
C LEU A 278 8.34 -7.53 16.17
N PRO A 279 8.14 -7.23 17.48
CA PRO A 279 6.94 -6.78 18.21
C PRO A 279 7.15 -5.41 18.94
N THR A 280 6.05 -4.81 19.42
CA THR A 280 5.99 -3.50 20.11
C THR A 280 6.64 -3.44 21.49
N THR A 281 7.63 -2.55 21.70
CA THR A 281 7.85 -1.84 22.97
C THR A 281 8.37 -0.41 22.71
N GLY A 282 7.90 0.56 23.50
CA GLY A 282 8.35 1.96 23.47
C GLY A 282 7.21 2.98 23.35
N LYS A 283 6.46 3.19 24.44
CA LYS A 283 5.52 4.31 24.58
C LYS A 283 6.31 5.61 24.73
N ASP A 284 6.14 6.55 23.81
CA ASP A 284 6.39 7.96 24.05
C ASP A 284 5.17 8.82 23.74
N ARG A 285 4.88 9.74 24.66
CA ARG A 285 3.71 10.63 24.68
C ARG A 285 3.78 11.65 23.53
N ARG A 286 2.94 11.48 22.51
CA ARG A 286 2.53 12.56 21.59
C ARG A 286 1.18 13.15 22.02
N PRO A 287 0.92 14.44 21.77
CA PRO A 287 -0.38 15.06 22.01
C PRO A 287 -1.47 14.32 21.21
N SER A 288 -2.54 13.94 21.91
CA SER A 288 -3.56 13.00 21.43
C SER A 288 -4.43 13.59 20.32
N VAL A 289 -4.11 13.25 19.08
CA VAL A 289 -5.11 13.20 18.00
C VAL A 289 -6.06 12.04 18.33
N PRO A 290 -7.39 12.16 18.14
CA PRO A 290 -8.32 11.06 18.39
C PRO A 290 -7.92 9.84 17.56
N THR A 291 -7.45 8.78 18.22
CA THR A 291 -6.97 7.58 17.55
C THR A 291 -8.15 6.81 16.97
N ALA A 292 -8.23 6.70 15.65
CA ALA A 292 -9.21 5.85 14.97
C ALA A 292 -9.09 4.37 15.44
N PRO A 293 -10.16 3.56 15.38
CA PRO A 293 -10.14 2.13 15.70
C PRO A 293 -9.36 1.33 14.66
N ALA A 294 -8.94 0.13 15.05
CA ALA A 294 -7.99 -0.71 14.30
C ALA A 294 -8.37 -0.93 12.82
N ALA A 295 -9.65 -1.11 12.50
CA ALA A 295 -10.13 -1.35 11.13
C ALA A 295 -9.81 -0.21 10.13
N LEU A 296 -9.77 1.04 10.61
CA LEU A 296 -9.42 2.22 9.81
C LEU A 296 -8.04 2.79 10.15
N ARG A 297 -7.29 2.14 11.04
CA ARG A 297 -5.85 2.40 11.11
C ARG A 297 -5.26 1.80 9.86
N VAL A 298 -4.46 2.57 9.16
CA VAL A 298 -3.59 2.03 8.13
C VAL A 298 -2.20 2.15 8.69
N ASP A 299 -1.56 1.02 8.97
CA ASP A 299 -0.18 1.04 9.40
C ASP A 299 0.65 1.59 8.23
N THR A 300 1.44 2.63 8.47
CA THR A 300 2.24 3.32 7.43
C THR A 300 3.42 2.47 6.90
N ASN A 301 3.39 1.15 7.10
CA ASN A 301 4.48 0.22 6.79
C ASN A 301 4.18 -0.61 5.52
N SER A 302 3.76 0.02 4.42
CA SER A 302 3.67 -0.69 3.12
C SER A 302 5.02 -0.71 2.40
N PRO A 303 5.43 -1.84 1.79
CA PRO A 303 6.69 -1.94 1.05
C PRO A 303 6.62 -1.23 -0.30
N VAL A 304 7.77 -0.70 -0.73
CA VAL A 304 8.00 -0.11 -2.06
C VAL A 304 7.97 -1.22 -3.13
N PRO A 305 7.26 -1.05 -4.26
CA PRO A 305 7.21 -2.06 -5.32
C PRO A 305 8.51 -2.10 -6.15
N PRO A 306 8.86 -3.27 -6.74
CA PRO A 306 10.07 -3.40 -7.57
C PRO A 306 9.93 -2.65 -8.91
N SER A 307 11.00 -1.97 -9.32
CA SER A 307 11.11 -1.35 -10.65
C SER A 307 11.45 -2.40 -11.72
N ILE A 308 10.65 -2.43 -12.80
CA ILE A 308 10.97 -3.15 -14.04
C ILE A 308 11.12 -2.08 -15.12
N THR A 309 12.21 -2.15 -15.89
CA THR A 309 12.56 -1.20 -16.95
C THR A 309 11.76 -1.46 -18.23
N SER A 310 11.11 -0.43 -18.78
CA SER A 310 10.58 -0.46 -20.14
C SER A 310 10.55 0.93 -20.80
N SER A 311 10.57 0.92 -22.13
CA SER A 311 10.85 2.04 -23.03
C SER A 311 9.68 3.01 -23.21
N ALA A 312 9.98 4.31 -23.30
CA ALA A 312 9.00 5.40 -23.29
C ALA A 312 8.33 5.63 -24.65
N ASN A 313 7.05 5.29 -24.75
CA ASN A 313 6.06 5.93 -25.63
C ASN A 313 4.75 6.08 -24.84
N ALA A 314 4.10 7.24 -24.94
CA ALA A 314 2.92 7.58 -24.13
C ALA A 314 1.69 6.76 -24.58
N ILE A 315 1.37 5.73 -23.80
CA ILE A 315 0.21 4.83 -23.99
C ILE A 315 -1.04 5.51 -23.43
N PRO A 316 -2.21 5.47 -24.11
CA PRO A 316 -3.49 5.84 -23.53
C PRO A 316 -3.78 5.01 -22.27
N ARG A 317 -3.86 5.67 -21.10
CA ARG A 317 -4.18 5.04 -19.82
C ARG A 317 -5.70 4.95 -19.69
N SER A 318 -6.32 3.87 -20.20
CA SER A 318 -7.76 3.64 -20.00
C SER A 318 -8.00 2.26 -19.46
N LEU A 319 -9.21 1.98 -18.95
CA LEU A 319 -9.62 0.61 -18.68
C LEU A 319 -10.46 -0.08 -19.74
N ALA A 320 -11.33 0.60 -20.46
CA ALA A 320 -11.69 0.13 -21.79
C ALA A 320 -12.20 1.30 -22.63
N SER A 321 -11.27 2.17 -23.00
CA SER A 321 -11.39 3.07 -24.16
C SER A 321 -12.43 4.19 -24.04
N ARG A 322 -12.06 5.32 -23.42
CA ARG A 322 -12.66 6.65 -23.66
C ARG A 322 -11.56 7.72 -23.53
N MET A 323 -11.44 8.66 -24.47
CA MET A 323 -12.49 9.56 -24.96
C MET A 323 -12.73 9.52 -26.48
N THR A 324 -13.99 9.35 -26.89
CA THR A 324 -14.53 10.08 -28.06
C THR A 324 -15.40 11.18 -27.48
N ILE A 325 -14.98 12.43 -27.66
CA ILE A 325 -15.75 13.63 -27.31
C ILE A 325 -16.93 13.71 -28.28
N PRO A 326 -18.19 13.86 -27.83
CA PRO A 326 -19.23 14.38 -28.69
C PRO A 326 -18.96 15.89 -28.84
N ASP A 327 -18.53 16.29 -30.03
CA ASP A 327 -18.53 17.68 -30.45
C ASP A 327 -19.91 18.31 -30.18
N GLY A 328 -19.92 19.44 -29.49
CA GLY A 328 -21.02 20.39 -29.57
C GLY A 328 -21.56 20.92 -28.24
N TYR A 329 -20.85 21.88 -27.65
CA TYR A 329 -21.53 22.97 -26.93
C TYR A 329 -20.95 24.31 -27.36
N ARG A 330 -21.68 24.95 -28.28
CA ARG A 330 -21.62 26.38 -28.60
C ARG A 330 -22.84 27.04 -27.93
N LEU A 331 -22.70 28.34 -27.64
CA LEU A 331 -23.66 29.29 -27.03
C LEU A 331 -23.39 29.48 -25.52
N GLY A 332 -23.27 30.69 -24.99
CA GLY A 332 -23.47 32.02 -25.54
C GLY A 332 -23.45 32.98 -24.35
N GLY A 333 -22.67 34.05 -24.46
CA GLY A 333 -22.48 35.00 -23.37
C GLY A 333 -23.76 35.72 -22.96
N ARG A 334 -23.90 35.99 -21.66
CA ARG A 334 -24.71 37.10 -21.16
C ARG A 334 -24.15 37.59 -19.82
N GLU A 335 -23.59 38.79 -19.86
CA GLU A 335 -23.25 39.59 -18.67
C GLU A 335 -24.51 39.90 -17.87
N VAL A 336 -24.42 39.76 -16.54
CA VAL A 336 -25.28 40.48 -15.60
C VAL A 336 -24.42 40.97 -14.44
N THR A 337 -24.23 42.29 -14.39
CA THR A 337 -23.73 43.06 -13.26
C THR A 337 -24.84 43.30 -12.24
N SER A 338 -24.59 43.05 -10.96
CA SER A 338 -25.10 43.89 -9.86
C SER A 338 -24.48 43.48 -8.54
N GLY A 339 -23.73 44.41 -7.93
CA GLY A 339 -23.18 44.26 -6.59
C GLY A 339 -24.20 44.51 -5.48
N THR A 340 -23.90 44.02 -4.27
CA THR A 340 -24.47 44.49 -3.00
C THR A 340 -23.46 44.17 -1.87
N PRO A 341 -23.30 45.03 -0.85
CA PRO A 341 -22.08 45.13 -0.07
C PRO A 341 -22.09 44.38 1.27
N GLY A 342 -20.90 43.87 1.63
CA GLY A 342 -20.30 43.91 2.97
C GLY A 342 -21.16 43.60 4.19
N GLY A 343 -21.40 42.30 4.45
CA GLY A 343 -21.80 41.80 5.76
C GLY A 343 -20.58 41.29 6.52
N ALA A 344 -20.31 41.84 7.70
CA ALA A 344 -19.22 41.44 8.59
C ALA A 344 -19.30 39.94 8.94
N ILE A 345 -18.25 39.19 8.60
CA ILE A 345 -18.10 37.77 8.94
C ILE A 345 -17.79 37.70 10.44
N GLN A 346 -18.79 37.35 11.25
CA GLN A 346 -18.57 36.91 12.61
C GLN A 346 -18.00 35.49 12.56
N THR A 347 -16.73 35.35 12.94
CA THR A 347 -16.09 34.07 13.26
C THR A 347 -16.75 33.49 14.51
N ARG A 348 -17.87 32.80 14.33
CA ARG A 348 -18.45 31.92 15.35
C ARG A 348 -17.53 30.72 15.51
N THR A 349 -16.96 30.56 16.69
CA THR A 349 -16.33 29.32 17.14
C THR A 349 -17.34 28.17 16.98
N PRO A 350 -17.01 27.06 16.29
CA PRO A 350 -17.97 26.00 16.04
C PRO A 350 -18.40 25.38 17.37
N ALA A 351 -19.70 25.50 17.67
CA ALA A 351 -20.31 24.83 18.80
C ALA A 351 -20.04 23.31 18.66
N SER A 352 -19.69 22.68 19.77
CA SER A 352 -19.53 21.22 19.85
C SER A 352 -20.78 20.55 19.27
N ALA A 353 -20.63 19.98 18.07
CA ALA A 353 -21.72 19.34 17.34
C ALA A 353 -22.45 18.31 18.20
N ASN A 354 -23.79 18.33 18.15
CA ASN A 354 -24.59 17.35 18.86
C ASN A 354 -24.52 16.00 18.13
N PRO A 355 -23.91 14.96 18.72
CA PRO A 355 -23.79 13.65 18.06
C PRO A 355 -25.15 13.00 17.77
N ASN A 356 -26.21 13.43 18.48
CA ASN A 356 -27.56 12.91 18.32
C ASN A 356 -28.41 13.70 17.31
N GLY A 357 -27.87 14.77 16.69
CA GLY A 357 -28.58 15.54 15.66
C GLY A 357 -28.77 14.75 14.37
N SER A 358 -29.67 15.22 13.50
CA SER A 358 -29.81 14.66 12.14
C SER A 358 -28.46 14.68 11.42
N ILE A 359 -28.17 13.66 10.61
CA ILE A 359 -26.95 13.60 9.80
C ILE A 359 -26.84 14.81 8.85
N VAL A 360 -27.98 15.35 8.42
CA VAL A 360 -28.06 16.53 7.56
C VAL A 360 -27.74 17.81 8.33
N ASP A 361 -28.23 17.95 9.56
CA ASP A 361 -27.91 19.10 10.42
C ASP A 361 -26.41 19.11 10.72
N TYR A 362 -25.84 17.94 10.98
CA TYR A 362 -24.40 17.79 11.18
C TYR A 362 -23.58 18.11 9.92
N ALA A 363 -24.08 17.78 8.72
CA ALA A 363 -23.45 18.20 7.48
C ALA A 363 -23.42 19.74 7.36
N ASN A 364 -24.52 20.40 7.71
CA ASN A 364 -24.59 21.86 7.72
C ASN A 364 -23.63 22.48 8.76
N GLU A 365 -23.52 21.88 9.95
CA GLU A 365 -22.55 22.30 10.99
C GLU A 365 -21.10 22.19 10.53
N LEU A 366 -20.78 21.20 9.70
CA LEU A 366 -19.46 21.03 9.07
C LEU A 366 -19.24 21.93 7.84
N GLY A 367 -20.23 22.76 7.48
CA GLY A 367 -20.17 23.61 6.29
C GLY A 367 -20.36 22.86 4.96
N ILE A 368 -20.82 21.60 5.00
CA ILE A 368 -21.05 20.79 3.82
C ILE A 368 -22.43 21.12 3.25
N VAL A 369 -22.47 22.07 2.32
CA VAL A 369 -23.71 22.48 1.66
C VAL A 369 -24.23 21.34 0.79
N THR A 370 -25.40 20.81 1.17
CA THR A 370 -26.12 19.80 0.40
C THR A 370 -27.45 20.38 -0.07
N PRO A 371 -27.75 20.37 -1.39
CA PRO A 371 -29.07 20.77 -1.87
C PRO A 371 -30.16 19.89 -1.25
N PHE A 372 -31.35 20.45 -1.00
CA PHE A 372 -32.44 19.75 -0.31
C PHE A 372 -32.74 18.33 -0.82
N LYS A 373 -32.73 18.13 -2.15
CA LYS A 373 -32.92 16.81 -2.77
C LYS A 373 -31.80 15.84 -2.37
N THR A 374 -30.55 16.30 -2.42
CA THR A 374 -29.36 15.53 -2.00
C THR A 374 -29.38 15.24 -0.51
N SER A 375 -29.81 16.19 0.34
CA SER A 375 -29.90 16.00 1.78
C SER A 375 -30.85 14.86 2.16
N ARG A 376 -32.00 14.74 1.47
CA ARG A 376 -32.94 13.62 1.66
C ARG A 376 -32.31 12.28 1.30
N VAL A 377 -31.55 12.22 0.21
CA VAL A 377 -30.87 10.99 -0.22
C VAL A 377 -29.78 10.62 0.79
N ILE A 378 -28.96 11.58 1.24
CA ILE A 378 -27.93 11.33 2.27
C ILE A 378 -28.57 10.85 3.58
N TYR A 379 -29.66 11.47 4.00
CA TYR A 379 -30.41 11.04 5.19
C TYR A 379 -30.87 9.58 5.05
N PHE A 380 -31.50 9.23 3.93
CA PHE A 380 -31.95 7.85 3.69
C PHE A 380 -30.79 6.85 3.62
N MET A 381 -29.72 7.18 2.89
CA MET A 381 -28.52 6.34 2.81
C MET A 381 -27.88 6.13 4.19
N TYR A 382 -27.83 7.18 5.02
CA TYR A 382 -27.31 7.08 6.39
C TYR A 382 -28.20 6.25 7.30
N ASP A 383 -29.52 6.41 7.23
CA ASP A 383 -30.44 5.64 8.06
C ASP A 383 -30.40 4.15 7.69
N LEU A 384 -30.37 3.83 6.39
CA LEU A 384 -30.15 2.47 5.88
C LEU A 384 -28.81 1.90 6.37
N LEU A 385 -27.73 2.67 6.25
CA LEU A 385 -26.41 2.29 6.73
C LEU A 385 -26.39 2.03 8.24
N ARG A 386 -27.08 2.86 9.02
CA ARG A 386 -27.14 2.73 10.48
C ARG A 386 -27.97 1.52 10.92
N ILE A 387 -29.12 1.29 10.29
CA ILE A 387 -30.06 0.22 10.64
C ILE A 387 -29.59 -1.13 10.09
N GLN A 388 -29.26 -1.20 8.81
CA GLN A 388 -28.98 -2.45 8.11
C GLN A 388 -27.49 -2.74 7.93
N ARG A 389 -26.61 -1.82 8.35
CA ARG A 389 -25.15 -1.94 8.13
C ARG A 389 -24.78 -2.13 6.66
N LYS A 390 -25.55 -1.52 5.75
CA LYS A 390 -25.37 -1.62 4.31
C LYS A 390 -25.63 -0.28 3.62
N VAL A 391 -24.89 -0.02 2.55
CA VAL A 391 -25.17 1.08 1.62
C VAL A 391 -25.76 0.48 0.35
N ALA A 392 -26.91 1.00 -0.08
CA ALA A 392 -27.58 0.60 -1.32
C ALA A 392 -26.62 0.74 -2.53
N PRO A 393 -26.51 -0.26 -3.40
CA PRO A 393 -25.67 -0.18 -4.59
C PRO A 393 -26.16 0.89 -5.59
N TYR A 394 -25.24 1.34 -6.44
CA TYR A 394 -25.59 2.22 -7.56
C TYR A 394 -26.59 1.53 -8.51
N GLY A 395 -27.59 2.29 -8.98
CA GLY A 395 -28.61 1.82 -9.92
C GLY A 395 -29.96 1.52 -9.28
N GLU A 396 -30.06 1.42 -7.95
CA GLU A 396 -31.35 1.26 -7.25
C GLU A 396 -32.18 2.55 -7.19
N HIS A 397 -31.54 3.69 -7.46
CA HIS A 397 -32.15 5.00 -7.40
C HIS A 397 -31.88 5.78 -8.69
N ASN A 398 -32.80 6.67 -9.07
CA ASN A 398 -32.68 7.57 -10.21
C ASN A 398 -31.67 8.71 -9.95
N ILE A 399 -30.43 8.35 -9.61
CA ILE A 399 -29.30 9.26 -9.38
C ILE A 399 -28.19 8.94 -10.38
N THR A 400 -27.46 9.96 -10.83
CA THR A 400 -26.30 9.76 -11.69
C THR A 400 -25.14 9.16 -10.91
N LEU A 401 -24.22 8.49 -11.58
CA LEU A 401 -23.05 7.89 -10.93
C LEU A 401 -22.20 8.93 -10.20
N GLN A 402 -21.94 10.09 -10.81
CA GLN A 402 -21.25 11.21 -10.17
C GLN A 402 -21.96 11.71 -8.90
N GLN A 403 -23.29 11.83 -8.94
CA GLN A 403 -24.06 12.23 -7.77
C GLN A 403 -24.01 11.15 -6.67
N TYR A 404 -23.99 9.88 -7.06
CA TYR A 404 -23.82 8.76 -6.13
C TYR A 404 -22.44 8.78 -5.46
N TYR A 405 -21.35 8.98 -6.21
CA TYR A 405 -20.01 9.17 -5.63
C TYR A 405 -19.96 10.36 -4.68
N LYS A 406 -20.55 11.49 -5.06
CA LYS A 406 -20.65 12.68 -4.20
C LYS A 406 -21.38 12.38 -2.89
N ASN A 407 -22.45 11.57 -2.95
CA ASN A 407 -23.19 11.14 -1.77
C ASN A 407 -22.35 10.19 -0.89
N LEU A 408 -21.63 9.24 -1.49
CA LEU A 408 -20.74 8.32 -0.76
C LEU A 408 -19.60 9.05 -0.06
N VAL A 409 -18.90 9.96 -0.73
CA VAL A 409 -17.84 10.78 -0.11
C VAL A 409 -18.42 11.62 1.02
N THR A 410 -19.58 12.25 0.80
CA THR A 410 -20.24 13.02 1.86
C THR A 410 -20.58 12.14 3.06
N LEU A 411 -21.19 10.97 2.83
CA LEU A 411 -21.54 10.02 3.89
C LEU A 411 -20.33 9.51 4.66
N TYR A 412 -19.22 9.24 3.95
CA TYR A 412 -17.95 8.85 4.58
C TYR A 412 -17.41 9.99 5.45
N VAL A 413 -17.39 11.22 4.95
CA VAL A 413 -16.94 12.40 5.71
C VAL A 413 -17.74 12.53 7.00
N LEU A 414 -19.07 12.43 6.92
CA LEU A 414 -19.95 12.61 8.08
C LEU A 414 -19.75 11.50 9.12
N THR A 415 -19.74 10.23 8.70
CA THR A 415 -19.52 9.08 9.61
C THR A 415 -18.12 9.13 10.23
N TYR A 416 -17.08 9.46 9.46
CA TYR A 416 -15.71 9.59 9.96
C TYR A 416 -15.60 10.72 11.00
N LYS A 417 -16.18 11.90 10.73
CA LYS A 417 -16.15 13.05 11.66
C LYS A 417 -16.95 12.79 12.94
N ARG A 418 -18.04 12.00 12.86
CA ARG A 418 -18.78 11.49 14.02
C ARG A 418 -18.05 10.38 14.79
N LYS A 419 -16.91 9.89 14.29
CA LYS A 419 -16.17 8.75 14.83
C LYS A 419 -16.97 7.43 14.75
N GLU A 420 -17.92 7.35 13.83
CA GLU A 420 -18.69 6.14 13.50
C GLU A 420 -17.90 5.27 12.51
N TYR A 421 -16.68 4.92 12.90
CA TYR A 421 -15.69 4.35 11.98
C TYR A 421 -16.10 3.00 11.37
N ASN A 422 -16.89 2.19 12.08
CA ASN A 422 -17.45 0.96 11.52
C ASN A 422 -18.39 1.25 10.34
N LEU A 423 -19.16 2.35 10.41
CA LEU A 423 -20.03 2.77 9.31
C LEU A 423 -19.20 3.38 8.17
N ALA A 424 -18.18 4.18 8.48
CA ALA A 424 -17.26 4.70 7.49
C ALA A 424 -16.55 3.58 6.72
N TYR A 425 -16.18 2.49 7.39
CA TYR A 425 -15.60 1.29 6.77
C TYR A 425 -16.54 0.67 5.73
N ILE A 426 -17.82 0.48 6.05
CA ILE A 426 -18.82 -0.04 5.11
C ILE A 426 -18.99 0.90 3.91
N VAL A 427 -18.99 2.23 4.14
CA VAL A 427 -19.06 3.23 3.05
C VAL A 427 -17.83 3.16 2.16
N LEU A 428 -16.63 2.97 2.73
CA LEU A 428 -15.40 2.78 1.97
C LEU A 428 -15.51 1.56 1.06
N LEU A 429 -15.86 0.38 1.59
CA LEU A 429 -16.00 -0.83 0.78
C LEU A 429 -17.05 -0.67 -0.33
N ARG A 430 -18.15 0.05 -0.06
CA ARG A 430 -19.13 0.39 -1.10
C ARG A 430 -18.54 1.33 -2.16
N PHE A 431 -17.74 2.32 -1.75
CA PHE A 431 -17.06 3.22 -2.68
C PHE A 431 -16.09 2.45 -3.58
N GLN A 432 -15.20 1.64 -2.98
CA GLN A 432 -14.24 0.80 -3.71
C GLN A 432 -14.94 -0.15 -4.69
N SER A 433 -15.98 -0.87 -4.25
CA SER A 433 -16.72 -1.80 -5.12
C SER A 433 -17.45 -1.09 -6.25
N THR A 434 -17.96 0.12 -6.02
CA THR A 434 -18.58 0.93 -7.07
C THR A 434 -17.55 1.34 -8.14
N ASN A 435 -16.31 1.68 -7.74
CA ASN A 435 -15.24 2.00 -8.70
C ASN A 435 -14.96 0.84 -9.67
N TYR A 436 -14.95 -0.41 -9.19
CA TYR A 436 -14.77 -1.56 -10.09
C TYR A 436 -16.03 -1.99 -10.84
N LYS A 437 -17.22 -1.77 -10.29
CA LYS A 437 -18.46 -2.06 -11.04
C LYS A 437 -18.72 -1.05 -12.16
N LYS A 438 -18.09 0.12 -12.08
CA LYS A 438 -18.22 1.26 -13.01
C LYS A 438 -16.86 1.79 -13.43
N ILE A 439 -16.05 0.87 -13.94
CA ILE A 439 -14.64 1.10 -14.32
C ILE A 439 -14.47 2.28 -15.28
N ASP A 440 -15.44 2.51 -16.16
CA ASP A 440 -15.37 3.55 -17.19
C ASP A 440 -15.51 4.98 -16.66
N GLU A 441 -15.90 5.16 -15.39
CA GLU A 441 -16.24 6.48 -14.86
C GLU A 441 -15.74 6.64 -13.43
N LEU A 442 -14.59 7.32 -13.29
CA LEU A 442 -14.04 7.70 -12.00
C LEU A 442 -14.95 8.71 -11.29
N PRO A 443 -14.88 8.81 -9.94
CA PRO A 443 -15.43 9.94 -9.22
C PRO A 443 -14.82 11.21 -9.81
N SER A 444 -15.61 12.24 -10.09
CA SER A 444 -15.12 13.55 -10.57
C SER A 444 -14.06 14.14 -9.64
N GLU A 445 -13.17 14.95 -10.21
CA GLU A 445 -12.09 15.63 -9.52
C GLU A 445 -12.64 16.46 -8.36
N ALA A 446 -13.76 17.17 -8.57
CA ALA A 446 -14.43 17.93 -7.52
C ALA A 446 -14.92 17.06 -6.34
N THR A 447 -15.36 15.84 -6.63
CA THR A 447 -15.78 14.87 -5.61
C THR A 447 -14.58 14.35 -4.82
N ALA A 448 -13.47 14.07 -5.50
CA ALA A 448 -12.22 13.65 -4.89
C ALA A 448 -11.64 14.77 -3.99
N VAL A 449 -11.54 16.00 -4.50
CA VAL A 449 -11.04 17.17 -3.76
C VAL A 449 -11.86 17.45 -2.49
N ARG A 450 -13.19 17.26 -2.55
CA ARG A 450 -14.05 17.39 -1.37
C ARG A 450 -13.68 16.42 -0.24
N ALA A 451 -13.19 15.22 -0.55
CA ALA A 451 -12.71 14.30 0.48
C ALA A 451 -11.45 14.85 1.17
N PHE A 452 -10.52 15.41 0.39
CA PHE A 452 -9.29 16.06 0.88
C PHE A 452 -9.52 17.39 1.62
N GLU A 453 -10.64 18.06 1.34
CA GLU A 453 -11.07 19.24 2.07
C GLU A 453 -11.40 18.92 3.53
N HIS A 454 -12.18 17.86 3.75
CA HIS A 454 -12.73 17.58 5.07
C HIS A 454 -11.94 16.53 5.85
N LEU A 455 -11.14 15.69 5.20
CA LEU A 455 -10.46 14.56 5.84
C LEU A 455 -8.94 14.69 5.79
N PRO A 456 -8.21 14.10 6.75
CA PRO A 456 -6.74 14.03 6.66
C PRO A 456 -6.32 13.19 5.45
N THR A 457 -5.15 13.48 4.87
CA THR A 457 -4.60 12.73 3.73
C THR A 457 -4.39 11.25 4.07
N THR A 458 -4.13 10.95 5.35
CA THR A 458 -3.99 9.58 5.88
C THR A 458 -5.31 8.83 6.04
N SER A 459 -6.47 9.46 5.83
CA SER A 459 -7.75 8.75 5.94
C SER A 459 -7.88 7.65 4.86
N PRO A 460 -8.48 6.50 5.18
CA PRO A 460 -8.67 5.40 4.23
C PRO A 460 -9.26 5.79 2.88
N VAL A 461 -10.33 6.60 2.88
CA VAL A 461 -10.95 7.07 1.62
C VAL A 461 -10.01 7.96 0.80
N ASN A 462 -9.23 8.85 1.43
CA ASN A 462 -8.28 9.70 0.72
C ASN A 462 -7.14 8.88 0.15
N ARG A 463 -6.61 7.90 0.91
CA ARG A 463 -5.60 6.96 0.39
C ARG A 463 -6.13 6.14 -0.79
N TRP A 464 -7.39 5.73 -0.74
CA TRP A 464 -8.04 5.02 -1.86
C TRP A 464 -8.19 5.92 -3.10
N ILE A 465 -8.68 7.14 -2.92
CA ILE A 465 -8.77 8.14 -3.98
C ILE A 465 -7.38 8.40 -4.59
N THR A 466 -6.35 8.54 -3.76
CA THR A 466 -4.97 8.66 -4.23
C THR A 466 -4.58 7.47 -5.11
N ILE A 467 -4.80 6.23 -4.64
CA ILE A 467 -4.50 5.02 -5.44
C ILE A 467 -5.25 5.06 -6.78
N LEU A 468 -6.57 5.28 -6.77
CA LEU A 468 -7.37 5.36 -8.00
C LEU A 468 -6.79 6.37 -8.98
N TYR A 469 -6.53 7.59 -8.52
CA TYR A 469 -6.07 8.67 -9.39
C TYR A 469 -4.62 8.51 -9.83
N SER A 470 -3.77 7.83 -9.06
CA SER A 470 -2.39 7.56 -9.47
C SER A 470 -2.29 6.56 -10.62
N PHE A 471 -3.21 5.60 -10.70
CA PHE A 471 -3.20 4.54 -11.72
C PHE A 471 -4.17 4.79 -12.88
N LEU A 472 -5.33 5.42 -12.62
CA LEU A 472 -6.43 5.51 -13.58
C LEU A 472 -6.67 6.92 -14.15
N TRP A 473 -6.07 7.97 -13.58
CA TRP A 473 -6.30 9.35 -14.05
C TRP A 473 -5.40 9.70 -15.24
N GLY A 474 -5.94 9.53 -16.45
CA GLY A 474 -5.35 9.98 -17.71
C GLY A 474 -5.61 11.47 -17.94
N ASN A 475 -4.67 12.31 -17.53
CA ASN A 475 -4.76 13.77 -17.69
C ASN A 475 -4.01 14.29 -18.93
N GLU A 476 -3.42 13.42 -19.76
CA GLU A 476 -2.60 13.86 -20.90
C GLU A 476 -3.40 14.65 -21.96
N SER A 477 -4.71 14.45 -22.02
CA SER A 477 -5.61 15.09 -22.99
C SER A 477 -6.26 16.39 -22.50
N LEU A 478 -6.08 16.75 -21.22
CA LEU A 478 -6.79 17.88 -20.59
C LEU A 478 -6.10 19.24 -20.81
N GLY A 479 -4.99 19.25 -21.55
CA GLY A 479 -4.24 20.44 -21.91
C GLY A 479 -3.32 20.93 -20.79
N SER A 480 -3.00 22.21 -20.83
CA SER A 480 -2.20 22.89 -19.81
C SER A 480 -2.95 22.99 -18.46
N TYR A 481 -2.22 23.25 -17.38
CA TYR A 481 -2.83 23.48 -16.06
C TYR A 481 -3.92 24.55 -16.08
N ASP A 482 -3.71 25.65 -16.81
CA ASP A 482 -4.69 26.74 -16.88
C ASP A 482 -5.96 26.31 -17.64
N GLU A 483 -5.83 25.54 -18.72
CA GLU A 483 -6.96 24.97 -19.46
C GLU A 483 -7.76 23.98 -18.59
N PHE A 484 -7.05 23.11 -17.87
CA PHE A 484 -7.66 22.19 -16.92
C PHE A 484 -8.42 22.95 -15.81
N MET A 485 -7.81 23.96 -15.21
CA MET A 485 -8.45 24.76 -14.16
C MET A 485 -9.58 25.65 -14.69
N ASN A 486 -9.57 26.02 -15.96
CA ASN A 486 -10.65 26.77 -16.62
C ASN A 486 -11.86 25.87 -16.91
N THR A 487 -11.63 24.59 -17.22
CA THR A 487 -12.70 23.60 -17.45
C THR A 487 -13.32 23.08 -16.15
N HIS A 488 -12.61 23.21 -15.02
CA HIS A 488 -13.07 22.79 -13.69
C HIS A 488 -13.06 23.95 -12.67
N PRO A 489 -13.90 24.98 -12.85
CA PRO A 489 -13.91 26.17 -11.99
C PRO A 489 -14.16 25.84 -10.51
N GLU A 490 -14.89 24.78 -10.20
CA GLU A 490 -15.17 24.33 -8.84
C GLU A 490 -13.91 23.89 -8.08
N LEU A 491 -12.82 23.51 -8.77
CA LEU A 491 -11.55 23.19 -8.13
C LEU A 491 -10.83 24.46 -7.64
N ARG A 492 -11.11 25.63 -8.25
CA ARG A 492 -10.53 26.92 -7.85
C ARG A 492 -11.06 27.40 -6.51
N GLU A 493 -12.28 26.99 -6.16
CA GLU A 493 -12.87 27.31 -4.85
C GLU A 493 -12.09 26.65 -3.71
N ASN A 494 -11.35 25.57 -3.99
CA ASN A 494 -10.57 24.85 -2.99
C ASN A 494 -9.20 24.37 -3.49
N ILE A 495 -8.38 25.34 -3.94
CA ILE A 495 -6.98 25.10 -4.34
C ILE A 495 -6.20 24.34 -3.24
N PRO A 496 -6.30 24.65 -1.94
CA PRO A 496 -5.54 23.92 -0.93
C PRO A 496 -5.85 22.41 -0.87
N ALA A 497 -7.11 22.01 -1.00
CA ALA A 497 -7.48 20.59 -1.02
C ALA A 497 -7.06 19.91 -2.33
N PHE A 498 -7.21 20.61 -3.46
CA PHE A 498 -6.74 20.11 -4.75
C PHE A 498 -5.23 19.88 -4.77
N THR A 499 -4.43 20.84 -4.25
CA THR A 499 -2.98 20.69 -4.13
C THR A 499 -2.60 19.52 -3.23
N LYS A 500 -3.30 19.28 -2.12
CA LYS A 500 -3.08 18.10 -1.26
C LYS A 500 -3.32 16.79 -2.02
N MET A 501 -4.45 16.70 -2.73
CA MET A 501 -4.77 15.52 -3.53
C MET A 501 -3.69 15.28 -4.58
N HIS A 502 -3.32 16.30 -5.35
CA HIS A 502 -2.33 16.19 -6.40
C HIS A 502 -0.95 15.82 -5.87
N TYR A 503 -0.55 16.38 -4.73
CA TYR A 503 0.69 16.00 -4.06
C TYR A 503 0.71 14.51 -3.71
N GLU A 504 -0.33 13.99 -3.05
CA GLU A 504 -0.42 12.57 -2.70
C GLU A 504 -0.44 11.67 -3.95
N VAL A 505 -1.13 12.09 -5.01
CA VAL A 505 -1.14 11.35 -6.30
C VAL A 505 0.27 11.29 -6.89
N SER A 506 1.00 12.41 -6.87
CA SER A 506 2.38 12.49 -7.39
C SER A 506 3.40 11.67 -6.60
N LEU A 507 3.13 11.38 -5.31
CA LEU A 507 4.01 10.51 -4.51
C LEU A 507 3.94 9.04 -4.95
N ILE A 508 2.80 8.59 -5.49
CA ILE A 508 2.62 7.22 -5.97
C ILE A 508 2.92 7.12 -7.47
N ARG A 509 2.55 8.14 -8.23
CA ARG A 509 2.69 8.16 -9.69
C ARG A 509 4.15 8.41 -10.06
N ASP A 510 4.80 7.38 -10.55
CA ASP A 510 6.07 7.45 -11.26
C ASP A 510 5.82 7.50 -12.80
N SER A 511 6.83 7.89 -13.58
CA SER A 511 6.71 8.01 -15.04
C SER A 511 6.44 6.68 -15.76
N HIS A 512 6.71 5.57 -15.08
CA HIS A 512 6.59 4.21 -15.57
C HIS A 512 5.50 3.41 -14.86
N THR A 513 4.69 4.01 -13.97
CA THR A 513 3.72 3.29 -13.16
C THR A 513 2.75 2.58 -14.11
N PRO A 514 2.93 1.26 -14.33
CA PRO A 514 2.26 0.55 -15.43
C PRO A 514 0.87 0.09 -15.02
N GLY A 515 0.53 0.31 -13.75
CA GLY A 515 -0.67 -0.18 -13.14
C GLY A 515 -1.91 0.48 -13.70
N ARG A 516 -2.80 -0.33 -14.26
CA ARG A 516 -4.17 0.09 -14.52
C ARG A 516 -5.03 -0.50 -13.38
N ASP A 517 -6.07 -1.26 -13.68
CA ASP A 517 -6.95 -1.88 -12.69
C ASP A 517 -6.26 -2.88 -11.77
N ALA A 518 -5.39 -3.74 -12.29
CA ALA A 518 -4.75 -4.78 -11.50
C ALA A 518 -3.88 -4.15 -10.39
N ALA A 519 -3.25 -3.02 -10.66
CA ALA A 519 -2.49 -2.31 -9.63
C ALA A 519 -3.36 -1.65 -8.57
N VAL A 520 -4.54 -1.15 -8.94
CA VAL A 520 -5.54 -0.69 -7.97
C VAL A 520 -6.04 -1.89 -7.15
N LEU A 521 -6.25 -3.06 -7.78
CA LEU A 521 -6.89 -4.23 -7.17
C LEU A 521 -5.96 -4.91 -6.16
N ARG A 522 -4.67 -5.03 -6.50
CA ARG A 522 -3.61 -5.44 -5.58
C ARG A 522 -3.55 -4.58 -4.32
N ARG A 523 -4.02 -3.33 -4.39
CA ARG A 523 -4.00 -2.35 -3.29
C ARG A 523 -5.36 -2.18 -2.63
N TRP A 524 -6.34 -3.03 -2.95
CA TRP A 524 -7.68 -2.99 -2.36
C TRP A 524 -7.65 -2.90 -0.83
N CYS A 525 -6.91 -3.81 -0.19
CA CYS A 525 -6.77 -3.87 1.26
C CYS A 525 -5.74 -2.88 1.83
N ASN A 526 -5.00 -2.11 1.02
CA ASN A 526 -3.92 -1.26 1.54
C ASN A 526 -4.43 -0.03 2.31
N VAL A 527 -5.74 0.21 2.29
CA VAL A 527 -6.37 1.38 2.89
C VAL A 527 -7.18 1.03 4.14
N HIS A 528 -7.25 -0.24 4.51
CA HIS A 528 -7.98 -0.71 5.69
C HIS A 528 -7.34 -1.97 6.27
N ASN A 529 -7.59 -2.25 7.54
CA ASN A 529 -6.93 -3.36 8.24
C ASN A 529 -7.93 -4.48 8.58
N HIS A 530 -7.55 -5.73 8.33
CA HIS A 530 -8.27 -6.92 8.79
C HIS A 530 -7.71 -7.35 10.15
N SER A 531 -7.98 -6.55 11.18
CA SER A 531 -7.46 -6.86 12.52
C SER A 531 -8.04 -8.18 13.03
N ALA A 532 -7.21 -9.04 13.64
CA ALA A 532 -7.60 -10.35 14.18
C ALA A 532 -8.77 -10.28 15.19
N GLY A 533 -9.02 -9.12 15.80
CA GLY A 533 -10.13 -8.90 16.73
C GLY A 533 -11.49 -8.60 16.08
N ARG A 534 -11.58 -8.58 14.74
CA ARG A 534 -12.82 -8.30 13.98
C ARG A 534 -12.91 -9.14 12.71
N PRO A 535 -13.22 -10.44 12.81
CA PRO A 535 -13.40 -11.29 11.64
C PRO A 535 -14.53 -10.78 10.73
N GLU A 536 -15.54 -10.10 11.29
CA GLU A 536 -16.64 -9.55 10.50
C GLU A 536 -16.17 -8.52 9.45
N ASP A 537 -15.13 -7.73 9.75
CA ASP A 537 -14.62 -6.73 8.81
C ASP A 537 -13.97 -7.43 7.60
N LYS A 538 -13.28 -8.55 7.83
CA LYS A 538 -12.68 -9.38 6.77
C LYS A 538 -13.76 -10.02 5.90
N GLU A 539 -14.80 -10.59 6.49
CA GLU A 539 -15.91 -11.21 5.75
C GLU A 539 -16.66 -10.19 4.87
N ILE A 540 -16.91 -8.98 5.39
CA ILE A 540 -17.55 -7.90 4.62
C ILE A 540 -16.63 -7.45 3.46
N CYS A 541 -15.33 -7.38 3.68
CA CYS A 541 -14.35 -7.06 2.65
C CYS A 541 -14.32 -8.12 1.55
N GLU A 542 -14.20 -9.40 1.92
CA GLU A 542 -14.17 -10.53 0.98
C GLU A 542 -15.48 -10.62 0.18
N SER A 543 -16.63 -10.46 0.84
CA SER A 543 -17.92 -10.37 0.18
C SER A 543 -17.98 -9.21 -0.82
N SER A 544 -17.42 -8.04 -0.46
CA SER A 544 -17.35 -6.87 -1.35
C SER A 544 -16.45 -7.09 -2.55
N ILE A 545 -15.35 -7.85 -2.41
CA ILE A 545 -14.46 -8.23 -3.52
C ILE A 545 -15.16 -9.23 -4.44
N MET A 546 -15.79 -10.27 -3.90
CA MET A 546 -16.54 -11.25 -4.70
C MET A 546 -17.64 -10.59 -5.53
N ASP A 547 -18.27 -9.56 -4.97
CA ASP A 547 -19.31 -8.75 -5.61
C ASP A 547 -18.85 -8.06 -6.91
N ILE A 548 -17.54 -7.81 -7.08
CA ILE A 548 -16.97 -7.10 -8.23
C ILE A 548 -16.92 -7.98 -9.48
N GLN A 549 -16.88 -9.31 -9.33
CA GLN A 549 -16.78 -10.28 -10.43
C GLN A 549 -15.52 -10.13 -11.32
N LEU A 550 -14.50 -9.40 -10.86
CA LEU A 550 -13.21 -9.27 -11.53
C LEU A 550 -12.12 -9.87 -10.64
N THR A 551 -11.46 -10.93 -11.09
CA THR A 551 -10.32 -11.51 -10.37
C THR A 551 -9.04 -10.74 -10.70
N LEU A 552 -8.03 -10.88 -9.85
CA LEU A 552 -6.74 -10.23 -10.11
C LEU A 552 -6.08 -10.78 -11.38
N GLU A 553 -6.17 -12.09 -11.61
CA GLU A 553 -5.63 -12.73 -12.80
C GLU A 553 -6.33 -12.23 -14.07
N GLU A 554 -7.64 -12.01 -14.01
CA GLU A 554 -8.41 -11.47 -15.12
C GLU A 554 -8.05 -10.00 -15.38
N ALA A 555 -7.88 -9.18 -14.33
CA ALA A 555 -7.42 -7.81 -14.47
C ALA A 555 -6.01 -7.73 -15.09
N ASP A 556 -5.09 -8.58 -14.64
CA ASP A 556 -3.73 -8.69 -15.20
C ASP A 556 -3.78 -9.12 -16.68
N ARG A 557 -4.55 -10.15 -17.01
CA ARG A 557 -4.73 -10.63 -18.38
C ARG A 557 -5.27 -9.53 -19.30
N GLN A 558 -6.25 -8.75 -18.83
CA GLN A 558 -6.81 -7.64 -19.58
C GLN A 558 -5.79 -6.50 -19.76
N GLU A 559 -4.93 -6.23 -18.78
CA GLU A 559 -3.83 -5.28 -18.92
C GLU A 559 -2.83 -5.71 -19.99
N ASP A 560 -2.34 -6.95 -19.92
CA ASP A 560 -1.40 -7.53 -20.88
C ASP A 560 -1.96 -7.51 -22.31
N GLU A 561 -3.22 -7.90 -22.49
CA GLU A 561 -3.89 -7.93 -23.80
C GLU A 561 -3.94 -6.53 -24.44
N ARG A 562 -4.20 -5.49 -23.63
CA ARG A 562 -4.23 -4.11 -24.11
C ARG A 562 -2.84 -3.52 -24.36
N GLU A 563 -1.84 -3.90 -23.58
CA GLU A 563 -0.45 -3.50 -23.86
C GLU A 563 0.04 -4.11 -25.17
N LEU A 564 -0.32 -5.38 -25.43
CA LEU A 564 -0.06 -6.06 -26.71
C LEU A 564 -0.79 -5.38 -27.87
N GLU A 565 -2.07 -5.04 -27.71
CA GLU A 565 -2.86 -4.33 -28.74
C GLU A 565 -2.26 -2.95 -29.04
N HIS A 566 -1.91 -2.18 -28.01
CA HIS A 566 -1.26 -0.89 -28.19
C HIS A 566 0.10 -1.00 -28.89
N THR A 567 0.92 -1.98 -28.49
CA THR A 567 2.23 -2.24 -29.13
C THR A 567 2.05 -2.60 -30.61
N ARG A 568 1.02 -3.39 -30.92
CA ARG A 568 0.65 -3.75 -32.29
C ARG A 568 0.23 -2.51 -33.09
N ASP A 569 -0.59 -1.62 -32.52
CA ASP A 569 -1.01 -0.38 -33.17
C ASP A 569 0.17 0.57 -33.44
N VAL A 570 1.08 0.73 -32.48
CA VAL A 570 2.29 1.55 -32.67
C VAL A 570 3.18 0.96 -33.76
N TYR A 571 3.36 -0.35 -33.77
CA TYR A 571 4.15 -1.06 -34.78
C TYR A 571 3.55 -0.89 -36.19
N PHE A 572 2.24 -1.07 -36.35
CA PHE A 572 1.55 -0.86 -37.63
C PHE A 572 1.58 0.59 -38.10
N ASN A 573 1.45 1.55 -37.19
CA ASN A 573 1.54 2.97 -37.53
C ASN A 573 2.95 3.39 -37.95
N PHE A 574 3.98 2.72 -37.44
CA PHE A 574 5.37 2.97 -37.80
C PHE A 574 5.70 2.37 -39.18
N HIS A 575 5.46 1.07 -39.37
CA HIS A 575 5.81 0.38 -40.63
C HIS A 575 4.81 0.63 -41.78
N GLY A 576 3.54 0.88 -41.48
CA GLY A 576 2.54 1.20 -42.49
C GLY A 576 2.76 2.56 -43.17
N ARG A 577 3.65 3.41 -42.64
CA ARG A 577 4.11 4.63 -43.31
C ARG A 577 5.27 4.36 -44.27
N GLU A 578 6.17 3.45 -43.95
CA GLU A 578 7.31 3.10 -44.80
C GLU A 578 6.89 2.45 -46.13
N GLU A 579 5.75 1.75 -46.17
CA GLU A 579 5.22 1.15 -47.42
C GLU A 579 4.47 2.15 -48.32
N ARG A 580 4.21 3.38 -47.85
CA ARG A 580 3.49 4.41 -48.63
C ARG A 580 4.39 5.54 -49.15
N GLU A 581 5.64 5.60 -48.71
CA GLU A 581 6.69 6.48 -49.24
C GLU A 581 7.51 5.73 -50.29
#